data_AF-A0A914L9M0-F1
#
_entry.id   AF-A0A914L9M0-F1
#
_cell.length_a   1.000
_cell.length_b   1.000
_cell.length_c   1.000
_cell.angle_alpha   90.00
_cell.angle_beta   90.00
_cell.angle_gamma   90.00
#
_symmetry.space_group_name_H-M   'P 1'
#
loop_
_entity.id
_entity.type
_entity.pdbx_description
1 polymer ?
#
loop_
_entity_poly.entity_id
_entity_poly.type
_entity_poly.pdbx_seq_one_letter_code
_entity_poly.pdbx_strand_id
1 'polypeptide(L)' 'MAKISSSFFTLFYCFLFNFVPIWTAYFSQFSSLRQPDRDPCYDSAGRPVRCVPDFINAAFGKPIVASSTCGTNGKPSRYF' A
#
# COMPACT_ATOMS: atom_id res chain seq x y z
N MET A 1 4.60 5.88 46.01
CA MET A 1 3.75 4.92 45.29
C MET A 1 2.84 5.71 44.35
N ALA A 2 3.13 5.74 43.05
CA ALA A 2 2.33 6.49 42.08
C ALA A 2 0.97 5.80 41.90
N LYS A 3 -0.13 6.47 42.29
CA LYS A 3 -1.49 6.00 42.01
C LYS A 3 -1.79 6.28 40.54
N ILE A 4 -1.59 5.25 39.70
CA ILE A 4 -2.01 5.26 38.31
C ILE A 4 -3.54 5.40 38.29
N SER A 5 -4.02 6.52 37.77
CA SER A 5 -5.44 6.88 37.75
C SER A 5 -6.20 6.05 36.72
N SER A 6 -7.44 5.67 37.03
CA SER A 6 -8.37 4.94 36.14
C SER A 6 -8.46 5.58 34.73
N SER A 7 -8.34 6.91 34.65
CA SER A 7 -8.31 7.66 33.39
C SER A 7 -7.17 7.25 32.45
N PHE A 8 -6.03 6.82 33.00
CA PHE A 8 -4.88 6.38 32.22
C PHE A 8 -5.18 5.06 31.49
N PHE A 9 -5.88 4.13 32.16
CA PHE A 9 -6.31 2.88 31.53
C PHE A 9 -7.33 3.14 30.43
N THR A 10 -8.30 4.02 30.65
CA THR A 10 -9.29 4.37 29.62
C THR A 10 -8.63 4.96 28.37
N LEU A 11 -7.71 5.92 28.53
CA LEU A 11 -6.98 6.51 27.40
C LEU A 11 -6.12 5.49 26.66
N PHE A 12 -5.47 4.57 27.38
CA PHE A 12 -4.70 3.49 26.80
C PHE A 12 -5.57 2.53 25.97
N TYR A 13 -6.74 2.12 26.51
CA TYR A 13 -7.69 1.29 25.77
C TYR A 13 -8.26 2.01 24.53
N CYS A 14 -8.56 3.30 24.62
CA CYS A 14 -8.99 4.09 23.46
C CYS A 14 -7.91 4.17 22.38
N PHE A 15 -6.64 4.35 22.78
CA PHE A 15 -5.52 4.37 21.84
C PHE A 15 -5.34 3.02 21.15
N LEU A 16 -5.35 1.91 21.90
CA LEU A 16 -5.25 0.57 21.33
C LEU A 16 -6.40 0.26 20.36
N PHE A 17 -7.64 0.60 20.72
CA PHE A 17 -8.81 0.28 19.90
C PHE A 17 -8.88 1.10 18.60
N ASN A 18 -8.36 2.32 18.59
CA ASN A 18 -8.42 3.19 17.41
C ASN A 18 -7.14 3.19 16.56
N PHE A 19 -5.96 3.09 17.17
CA PHE A 19 -4.68 3.22 16.43
C PHE A 19 -4.08 1.89 15.97
N VAL A 20 -4.31 0.79 16.69
CA VAL A 20 -3.80 -0.54 16.29
C VAL A 20 -4.42 -1.05 14.99
N PRO A 21 -5.74 -0.97 14.73
CA PRO A 21 -6.32 -1.52 13.50
C PRO A 21 -5.91 -0.72 12.25
N ILE A 22 -5.66 0.59 12.39
CA ILE A 22 -5.19 1.44 11.29
C ILE A 22 -3.76 1.05 10.89
N TRP A 23 -2.89 0.74 11.86
CA TRP A 23 -1.54 0.28 11.60
C TRP A 23 -1.53 -1.09 10.91
N THR A 24 -2.32 -2.05 11.40
CA THR A 24 -2.34 -3.42 10.84
C THR A 24 -2.88 -3.46 9.41
N ALA A 25 -3.90 -2.66 9.10
CA ALA A 25 -4.47 -2.55 7.74
C ALA A 25 -3.51 -1.86 6.74
N TYR A 26 -2.61 -1.00 7.20
CA TYR A 26 -1.59 -0.39 6.35
C TYR A 26 -0.51 -1.42 5.93
N PHE A 27 -0.14 -2.34 6.82
CA PHE A 27 0.89 -3.35 6.54
C PHE A 27 0.40 -4.52 5.68
N SER A 28 -0.90 -4.83 5.67
CA SER A 28 -1.45 -5.98 4.92
C SER A 28 -1.51 -5.77 3.40
N GLN A 29 -1.28 -4.55 2.90
CA GLN A 29 -1.28 -4.26 1.46
C GLN A 29 0.00 -4.67 0.74
N PHE A 30 1.06 -5.07 1.46
CA PHE A 30 2.39 -5.34 0.88
C PHE A 30 2.75 -6.83 0.81
N SER A 31 1.77 -7.73 0.78
CA SER A 31 2.00 -9.17 0.59
C SER A 31 2.77 -9.49 -0.71
N SER A 32 2.74 -8.58 -1.70
CA SER A 32 3.48 -8.65 -2.97
C SER A 32 4.93 -8.12 -2.90
N LEU A 33 5.39 -7.57 -1.76
CA LEU A 33 6.79 -7.21 -1.54
C LEU A 33 7.60 -8.36 -0.89
N ARG A 34 7.04 -9.57 -0.80
CA ARG A 34 7.81 -10.74 -0.37
C ARG A 34 8.87 -11.03 -1.42
N GLN A 35 10.11 -10.69 -1.10
CA GLN A 35 11.27 -11.16 -1.84
C GLN A 35 11.18 -12.70 -1.90
N PRO A 36 11.27 -13.33 -3.08
CA PRO A 36 11.31 -14.78 -3.14
C PRO A 36 12.56 -15.28 -2.39
N ASP A 37 12.42 -16.36 -1.61
CA ASP A 37 13.51 -16.95 -0.84
C ASP A 37 14.69 -17.41 -1.73
N ARG A 38 14.47 -17.55 -3.05
CA ARG A 38 15.45 -17.90 -4.06
C ARG A 38 15.23 -17.11 -5.34
N ASP A 39 16.30 -16.91 -6.10
CA ASP A 39 16.24 -16.27 -7.41
C ASP A 39 15.36 -17.11 -8.38
N PRO A 40 14.23 -16.57 -8.87
CA PRO A 40 13.32 -17.30 -9.76
C PRO A 40 13.90 -17.53 -11.17
N CYS A 41 15.03 -16.92 -11.50
CA CYS A 41 15.70 -17.09 -12.78
C CYS A 41 16.59 -18.35 -12.85
N TYR A 42 16.68 -19.15 -11.78
CA TYR A 42 17.43 -20.41 -11.75
C TYR A 42 16.58 -21.56 -11.19
N ASP A 43 16.74 -22.76 -11.76
CA ASP A 43 16.13 -23.98 -11.23
C ASP A 43 16.87 -24.51 -9.98
N SER A 44 16.36 -25.58 -9.37
CA SER A 44 16.98 -26.16 -8.16
C SER A 44 18.38 -26.74 -8.39
N ALA A 45 18.76 -27.00 -9.65
CA ALA A 45 20.08 -27.48 -10.04
C ALA A 45 21.03 -26.32 -10.43
N GLY A 46 20.59 -25.06 -10.34
CA GLY A 46 21.36 -23.87 -10.69
C GLY A 46 21.43 -23.59 -12.19
N ARG A 47 20.57 -24.21 -13.00
CA ARG A 47 20.50 -23.94 -14.45
C ARG A 47 19.60 -22.71 -14.69
N PRO A 48 19.97 -21.81 -15.62
CA PRO A 48 19.17 -20.63 -15.91
C PRO A 48 17.83 -21.01 -16.56
N VAL A 49 16.77 -20.35 -16.11
CA VAL A 49 15.40 -20.48 -16.64
C VAL A 49 14.82 -19.10 -16.95
N ARG A 50 13.78 -19.06 -17.80
CA ARG A 50 13.07 -17.82 -18.11
C ARG A 50 12.26 -17.39 -16.88
N CYS A 51 12.65 -16.29 -16.26
CA CYS A 51 11.86 -15.60 -15.24
C CYS A 51 10.99 -14.50 -15.88
N VAL A 52 9.82 -14.26 -15.29
CA VAL A 52 8.88 -13.22 -15.68
C VAL A 52 8.48 -12.49 -14.40
N PRO A 53 8.48 -11.15 -14.37
CA PRO A 53 8.05 -10.41 -13.19
C PRO A 53 6.56 -10.61 -12.92
N ASP A 54 6.14 -10.26 -11.71
CA ASP A 54 4.73 -10.31 -11.32
C ASP A 54 3.85 -9.41 -12.18
N PHE A 55 2.59 -9.81 -12.32
CA PHE A 55 1.59 -9.03 -13.02
C PHE A 55 1.14 -7.85 -12.15
N ILE A 56 1.56 -6.64 -12.52
CA ILE A 56 1.22 -5.40 -11.80
C ILE A 56 0.58 -4.37 -12.72
N ASN A 57 -0.21 -3.46 -12.15
CA ASN A 57 -0.59 -2.24 -12.84
C ASN A 57 0.56 -1.22 -12.74
N ALA A 58 1.39 -1.15 -13.78
CA ALA A 58 2.53 -0.22 -13.83
C ALA A 58 2.14 1.26 -13.80
N ALA A 59 0.88 1.60 -14.13
CA ALA A 59 0.37 2.97 -14.12
C ALA A 59 -0.21 3.39 -12.76
N PHE A 60 -0.43 2.46 -11.83
CA PHE A 60 -1.06 2.78 -10.55
C PHE A 60 -0.23 3.77 -9.74
N GLY A 61 -0.86 4.87 -9.32
CA GLY A 61 -0.20 5.92 -8.54
C GLY A 61 0.85 6.74 -9.30
N LYS A 62 1.03 6.53 -10.61
CA LYS A 62 1.93 7.34 -11.44
C LYS A 62 1.19 8.57 -11.97
N PRO A 63 1.79 9.77 -11.94
CA PRO A 63 1.20 10.94 -12.57
C PRO A 63 1.18 10.76 -14.09
N ILE A 64 0.06 11.14 -14.72
CA ILE A 64 -0.14 11.06 -16.16
C ILE A 64 -0.23 12.46 -16.73
N VAL A 65 0.50 12.72 -17.81
CA VAL A 65 0.41 13.97 -18.58
C VAL A 65 -0.62 13.78 -19.68
N ALA A 66 -1.71 14.55 -19.62
CA ALA A 66 -2.73 14.59 -20.65
C ALA A 66 -2.53 15.83 -21.54
N SER A 67 -2.70 15.67 -22.85
CA SER A 67 -2.70 16.80 -23.80
C SER A 67 -3.93 17.70 -23.65
N SER A 68 -5.03 17.16 -23.14
CA SER A 68 -6.27 17.88 -22.88
C SER A 68 -6.97 17.34 -21.64
N THR A 69 -7.37 18.23 -20.74
CA THR A 69 -8.21 17.91 -19.59
C THR A 69 -9.45 18.81 -19.65
N CYS A 70 -10.63 18.25 -19.39
CA CYS A 70 -11.83 19.07 -19.34
C CYS A 70 -11.80 20.03 -18.14
N GLY A 71 -12.46 21.18 -18.25
CA GLY A 71 -12.56 22.13 -17.14
C GLY A 71 -11.29 22.92 -16.80
N THR A 72 -10.17 22.74 -17.53
CA THR A 72 -8.90 23.47 -17.27
C THR A 72 -9.05 25.00 -17.30
N ASN A 73 -10.04 25.52 -18.02
CA ASN A 73 -10.31 26.96 -18.13
C ASN A 73 -11.48 27.44 -17.25
N GLY A 74 -11.89 26.66 -16.25
CA GLY A 74 -12.97 27.01 -15.31
C GLY A 74 -14.39 26.98 -15.91
N LYS A 75 -14.54 26.60 -17.18
CA LYS A 75 -15.84 26.45 -17.85
C LYS A 75 -16.24 24.98 -17.93
N PRO A 76 -17.45 24.60 -17.49
CA PRO A 76 -17.96 23.23 -17.67
C PRO A 76 -18.02 22.87 -19.16
N SER A 77 -17.45 21.73 -19.55
CA SER A 77 -17.67 21.14 -20.87
C SER A 77 -18.91 20.26 -20.82
N ARG A 78 -19.90 20.52 -21.67
CA ARG A 78 -21.00 19.57 -21.89
C ARG A 78 -20.44 18.35 -22.62
N TYR A 79 -20.54 17.17 -22.01
CA TYR A 79 -20.31 15.88 -22.66
C TYR A 79 -21.65 15.39 -23.20
N PHE A 80 -21.64 14.81 -24.39
CA PHE A 80 -22.79 14.16 -25.02
C PHE A 80 -22.60 12.64 -24.99
#